data_AF-A0A1H7ILS8-F1
#
_entry.id   AF-A0A1H7ILS8-F1
#
_cell.length_a   1.000
_cell.length_b   1.000
_cell.length_c   1.000
_cell.angle_alpha   90.00
_cell.angle_beta   90.00
_cell.angle_gamma   90.00
#
_symmetry.space_group_name_H-M   'P 1'
#
loop_
_entity.id
_entity.type
_entity.pdbx_description
1 polymer ?
#
loop_
_entity_poly.entity_id
_entity_poly.type
_entity_poly.pdbx_seq_one_letter_code
_entity_poly.pdbx_strand_id
1 'polypeptide(L)' 'MIRAKSGGLFGIVRNEVGVVQFPDGRRYAAAVFTRAHRPRAGDYEINTVIGTVAAAAVSALRA' A
#
# COMPACT_ATOMS: atom_id res chain seq x y z
N MET A 1 0.41 -13.00 -7.78
CA MET A 1 -0.66 -13.14 -6.77
C MET A 1 -0.47 -12.09 -5.69
N ILE A 2 -1.54 -11.52 -5.14
CA ILE A 2 -1.46 -10.55 -4.03
C ILE A 2 -2.35 -11.01 -2.87
N ARG A 3 -1.84 -10.86 -1.64
CA ARG A 3 -2.59 -11.03 -0.39
C ARG A 3 -2.35 -9.79 0.45
N ALA A 4 -3.40 -9.05 0.78
CA ALA A 4 -3.28 -7.79 1.49
C ALA A 4 -4.43 -7.58 2.48
N LYS A 5 -4.16 -6.72 3.45
CA LYS A 5 -5.13 -6.22 4.42
C LYS A 5 -5.05 -4.70 4.45
N SER A 6 -6.17 -4.08 4.14
CA SER A 6 -6.36 -2.65 4.35
C SER A 6 -6.68 -2.36 5.82
N GLY A 7 -6.28 -1.19 6.30
CA GLY A 7 -6.65 -0.69 7.62
C GLY A 7 -6.89 0.82 7.59
N GLY A 8 -7.54 1.29 8.63
CA GLY A 8 -7.72 2.72 8.83
C GLY A 8 -8.21 3.05 10.22
N LEU A 9 -7.99 4.29 10.64
CA LEU A 9 -8.41 4.82 11.93
C LEU A 9 -9.12 6.16 11.71
N PHE A 10 -10.43 6.18 11.95
CA PHE A 10 -11.32 7.35 11.87
C PHE A 10 -11.18 8.20 10.60
N GLY A 11 -10.80 7.59 9.47
CA GLY A 11 -10.55 8.31 8.21
C GLY A 11 -9.35 9.26 8.25
N ILE A 12 -8.52 9.21 9.30
CA ILE A 12 -7.29 9.98 9.45
C ILE A 12 -6.09 9.14 9.05
N VAL A 13 -6.00 7.90 9.54
CA VAL A 13 -4.95 6.95 9.17
C VAL A 13 -5.51 5.99 8.14
N ARG A 14 -4.71 5.68 7.10
CA ARG A 14 -5.01 4.66 6.10
C ARG A 14 -3.75 3.86 5.82
N ASN A 15 -3.89 2.55 5.73
CA ASN A 15 -2.78 1.68 5.41
C ASN A 15 -3.19 0.49 4.55
N GLU A 16 -2.21 -0.03 3.83
CA GLU A 16 -2.29 -1.31 3.11
C GLU A 16 -1.04 -2.09 3.47
N VAL A 17 -1.22 -3.33 3.93
CA VAL A 17 -0.11 -4.25 4.22
C VAL A 17 -0.37 -5.55 3.50
N GLY A 18 0.61 -5.99 2.71
CA GLY A 18 0.44 -7.19 1.91
C GLY A 18 1.73 -7.78 1.37
N VAL A 19 1.58 -8.95 0.76
CA VAL A 19 2.64 -9.67 0.06
C VAL A 19 2.25 -9.81 -1.41
N VAL A 20 3.18 -9.45 -2.29
CA VAL A 20 3.10 -9.71 -3.73
C VAL A 20 4.02 -10.88 -4.08
N GLN A 21 3.49 -11.83 -4.85
CA GLN A 21 4.23 -12.95 -5.41
C GLN A 21 4.26 -12.83 -6.94
N PHE A 22 5.47 -12.93 -7.50
CA PHE A 22 5.73 -12.91 -8.93
C PHE A 22 5.76 -14.33 -9.53
N PRO A 23 5.65 -14.47 -10.87
CA PRO A 23 5.66 -15.78 -11.52
C PRO A 23 6.94 -16.60 -11.30
N ASP A 24 8.06 -15.94 -11.06
CA ASP A 24 9.36 -16.55 -10.72
C ASP A 24 9.41 -17.09 -9.27
N GLY A 25 8.34 -16.93 -8.49
CA GLY A 25 8.26 -17.36 -7.10
C GLY A 25 8.80 -16.35 -6.08
N ARG A 26 9.46 -15.25 -6.50
CA ARG A 26 9.94 -14.20 -5.60
C ARG A 26 8.75 -13.51 -4.91
N ARG A 27 8.92 -13.18 -3.62
CA ARG A 27 7.89 -12.58 -2.78
C ARG A 27 8.42 -11.31 -2.10
N TYR A 28 7.59 -10.28 -2.04
CA TYR A 28 7.90 -9.01 -1.39
C TYR A 28 6.77 -8.61 -0.48
N ALA A 29 7.11 -8.24 0.75
CA ALA A 29 6.18 -7.60 1.67
C ALA A 29 6.25 -6.08 1.49
N ALA A 30 5.10 -5.43 1.45
CA ALA A 30 4.99 -3.99 1.44
C ALA A 30 3.97 -3.56 2.50
N ALA A 31 4.33 -2.52 3.26
CA ALA A 31 3.46 -1.88 4.23
C ALA A 31 3.52 -0.38 3.98
N VAL A 32 2.40 0.21 3.57
CA VAL A 32 2.29 1.65 3.32
C VAL A 32 1.31 2.24 4.30
N PHE A 33 1.74 3.27 5.01
CA PHE A 33 0.92 4.04 5.95
C PHE A 33 0.83 5.47 5.47
N THR A 34 -0.37 6.02 5.52
CA THR A 34 -0.65 7.41 5.17
C THR A 34 -1.49 8.04 6.28
N ARG A 35 -1.43 9.37 6.36
CA ARG A 35 -2.19 10.16 7.31
C ARG A 35 -2.74 11.40 6.62
N ALA A 36 -4.05 11.59 6.73
CA ALA A 36 -4.74 12.78 6.27
C ALA A 36 -4.76 13.87 7.36
N HIS A 37 -4.81 15.13 6.94
CA HIS A 37 -4.98 16.27 7.85
C HIS A 37 -6.43 16.45 8.34
N ARG A 38 -7.40 15.89 7.62
CA ARG A 38 -8.82 15.91 7.95
C ARG A 38 -9.45 14.53 7.69
N PRO A 39 -10.45 14.10 8.47
CA PRO A 39 -11.08 12.80 8.27
C PRO A 39 -11.66 12.64 6.87
N ARG A 40 -11.36 11.52 6.20
CA ARG A 40 -11.87 11.13 4.87
C ARG A 40 -11.51 12.10 3.73
N ALA A 41 -10.57 13.01 3.96
CA ALA A 41 -10.11 13.92 2.92
C ALA A 41 -9.22 13.17 1.92
N GLY A 42 -9.61 13.17 0.65
CA GLY A 42 -8.82 12.61 -0.44
C GLY A 42 -8.65 11.09 -0.38
N ASP A 43 -9.66 10.36 0.12
CA ASP A 43 -9.56 8.90 0.30
C ASP A 43 -9.21 8.16 -1.00
N TYR A 44 -9.68 8.65 -2.17
CA TYR A 44 -9.37 8.05 -3.46
C TYR A 44 -7.90 8.26 -3.86
N GLU A 45 -7.42 9.49 -3.71
CA GLU A 45 -6.04 9.89 -3.96
C GLU A 45 -5.08 9.14 -3.03
N ILE A 46 -5.46 9.00 -1.75
CA ILE A 46 -4.70 8.22 -0.77
C ILE A 46 -4.59 6.74 -1.19
N ASN A 47 -5.69 6.09 -1.60
CA ASN A 47 -5.62 4.70 -2.05
C ASN A 47 -4.77 4.55 -3.32
N THR A 48 -4.84 5.53 -4.22
CA THR A 48 -4.03 5.57 -5.44
C THR A 48 -2.54 5.65 -5.09
N VAL A 49 -2.16 6.58 -4.22
CA VAL A 49 -0.75 6.77 -3.83
C VAL A 49 -0.20 5.57 -3.06
N ILE A 50 -1.03 4.89 -2.25
CA ILE A 50 -0.66 3.66 -1.56
C ILE A 50 -0.22 2.58 -2.57
N GLY A 51 -1.02 2.35 -3.62
CA GLY A 51 -0.68 1.39 -4.66
C GLY A 51 0.57 1.78 -5.45
N THR A 52 0.69 3.06 -5.83
CA THR A 52 1.86 3.58 -6.55
C THR A 52 3.15 3.42 -5.75
N VAL A 53 3.16 3.79 -4.47
CA VAL A 53 4.35 3.69 -3.60
C VAL A 53 4.72 2.23 -3.35
N ALA A 54 3.74 1.35 -3.13
CA ALA A 54 4.01 -0.09 -2.98
C ALA A 54 4.66 -0.67 -4.24
N ALA A 55 4.16 -0.32 -5.43
CA ALA A 55 4.72 -0.76 -6.70
C ALA A 55 6.15 -0.24 -6.90
N ALA A 56 6.39 1.05 -6.63
CA ALA A 56 7.71 1.66 -6.74
C ALA A 56 8.73 1.01 -5.78
N ALA A 57 8.35 0.78 -4.52
CA ALA A 57 9.21 0.14 -3.53
C ALA A 57 9.57 -1.30 -3.92
N VAL A 58 8.58 -2.10 -4.36
CA VAL A 58 8.84 -3.47 -4.84
C VAL A 58 9.71 -3.47 -6.09
N SER A 59 9.49 -2.53 -7.01
CA SER A 59 10.33 -2.37 -8.20
C SER A 59 11.80 -2.10 -7.83
N ALA A 60 12.04 -1.22 -6.85
CA ALA A 60 13.37 -0.90 -6.38
C ALA A 60 14.08 -2.11 -5.72
N LEU A 61 13.35 -2.98 -5.03
CA LEU A 61 13.91 -4.20 -4.43
C LEU A 61 14.11 -5.35 -5.43
N ARG A 62 13.48 -5.26 -6.61
CA ARG A 62 13.60 -6.28 -7.67
C ARG A 62 14.76 -6.02 -8.62
N ALA A 63 15.23 -4.78 -8.68
CA ALA A 63 16.34 -4.31 -9.50
C ALA A 63 17.67 -5.00 -9.14
#